data_AF-A0A2U1K742-F1
#
_entry.id   AF-A0A2U1K742-F1
#
_cell.length_a   1.000
_cell.length_b   1.000
_cell.length_c   1.000
_cell.angle_alpha   90.00
_cell.angle_beta   90.00
_cell.angle_gamma   90.00
#
_symmetry.space_group_name_H-M   'P 1'
#
loop_
_entity.id
_entity.type
_entity.pdbx_description
1 polymer ?
#
loop_
_entity_poly.entity_id
_entity_poly.type
_entity_poly.pdbx_seq_one_letter_code
_entity_poly.pdbx_strand_id
1 'polypeptide(L)'
;MLKLILENVVMAIIGLFTGAFIGGLPLGHGLAGALIGGFTGAVLLVLLTLLFHVKKWEKAKTILKYASIGILPGMFIGGSKPLSLGVNGAIMFGIISAIIYATIIYKMIESHEKSERYIVFPGHYLILFLLGSISVFVTILIVDFVGHLVNFEKLALKMPVYLTTILLICGFLGVYFIGFLIKKRKLKTWSLAFKSTKKSLIILASILLVIMLSILLTRMEYISLNHFILAVTGVVIPYGVGLVLPLSFGYLLANNNNRPMMGSVFSLVGGILVMIIGISVAPMLLLPGSGLLWAGLITGMFMIMFSLFSMAKPDTHLFAGCSIIIFSILSFIGAAGGLIVGGLLGIVGGTLIAAWNGGSSKTMDDDPEVLKSPKDIPSVPSNTISG
;
A
#
# COMPACT_ATOMS: atom_id res chain seq x y z
N MET A 1 -19.77 -0.94 -22.39
CA MET A 1 -20.59 0.06 -21.67
C MET A 1 -20.35 0.04 -20.15
N LEU A 2 -20.51 -1.10 -19.46
CA LEU A 2 -20.33 -1.21 -17.99
C LEU A 2 -18.99 -0.66 -17.45
N LYS A 3 -17.87 -0.99 -18.12
CA LYS A 3 -16.54 -0.49 -17.74
C LYS A 3 -16.46 1.05 -17.74
N LEU A 4 -17.06 1.69 -18.75
CA LEU A 4 -17.07 3.16 -18.85
C LEU A 4 -17.91 3.79 -17.72
N ILE A 5 -19.06 3.19 -17.40
CA ILE A 5 -19.92 3.63 -16.30
C ILE A 5 -19.14 3.55 -14.98
N LEU A 6 -18.52 2.40 -14.70
CA LEU A 6 -17.74 2.19 -13.49
C LEU A 6 -16.57 3.18 -13.38
N GLU A 7 -15.84 3.42 -14.48
CA GLU A 7 -14.78 4.42 -14.53
C GLU A 7 -15.30 5.83 -14.20
N ASN A 8 -16.44 6.23 -14.76
CA ASN A 8 -17.03 7.54 -14.48
C ASN A 8 -17.51 7.65 -13.03
N VAL A 9 -18.07 6.59 -12.45
CA VAL A 9 -18.45 6.55 -11.02
C VAL A 9 -17.22 6.73 -10.14
N VAL A 10 -16.12 6.03 -10.44
CA VAL A 10 -14.85 6.20 -9.70
C VAL A 10 -14.34 7.64 -9.79
N MET A 11 -14.36 8.24 -10.98
CA MET A 11 -13.94 9.64 -11.16
C MET A 11 -14.87 10.64 -10.47
N ALA A 12 -16.18 10.37 -10.45
CA ALA A 12 -17.14 11.17 -9.70
C ALA A 12 -16.84 11.14 -8.20
N ILE A 13 -16.55 9.97 -7.63
CA ILE A 13 -16.20 9.81 -6.22
C ILE A 13 -14.90 10.58 -5.89
N ILE A 14 -13.85 10.42 -6.71
CA ILE A 14 -12.58 11.15 -6.51
C ILE A 14 -12.83 12.67 -6.58
N GLY A 15 -13.62 13.12 -7.56
CA GLY A 15 -13.98 14.52 -7.73
C GLY A 15 -14.82 15.07 -6.58
N LEU A 16 -15.74 14.26 -6.04
CA LEU A 16 -16.57 14.59 -4.89
C LEU A 16 -15.70 14.84 -3.65
N PHE A 17 -14.83 13.91 -3.31
CA PHE A 17 -13.95 14.07 -2.14
C PHE A 17 -12.97 15.23 -2.32
N THR A 18 -12.28 15.29 -3.47
CA THR A 18 -11.29 16.34 -3.73
C THR A 18 -11.95 17.71 -3.73
N GLY A 19 -13.08 17.84 -4.42
CA GLY A 19 -13.88 19.06 -4.46
C GLY A 19 -14.42 19.46 -3.09
N ALA A 20 -14.86 18.50 -2.28
CA ALA A 20 -15.37 18.78 -0.93
C ALA A 20 -14.27 19.32 -0.01
N PHE A 21 -13.06 18.77 -0.10
CA PHE A 21 -11.92 19.30 0.62
C PHE A 21 -11.51 20.69 0.12
N ILE A 22 -11.48 20.92 -1.19
CA ILE A 22 -11.19 22.25 -1.78
C ILE A 22 -12.24 23.29 -1.38
N GLY A 23 -13.52 22.92 -1.39
CA GLY A 23 -14.60 23.83 -1.05
C GLY A 23 -14.73 24.10 0.45
N GLY A 24 -14.42 23.10 1.28
CA GLY A 24 -14.52 23.22 2.74
C GLY A 24 -13.34 23.96 3.38
N LEU A 25 -12.10 23.63 2.99
CA LEU A 25 -10.88 24.16 3.62
C LEU A 25 -10.47 25.52 3.03
N PRO A 26 -10.02 25.62 1.75
CA PRO A 26 -9.64 26.88 1.10
C PRO A 26 -10.65 28.02 1.18
N LEU A 27 -11.92 27.73 0.93
CA LEU A 27 -12.93 28.77 0.79
C LEU A 27 -13.52 29.19 2.14
N GLY A 28 -13.28 28.45 3.23
CA GLY A 28 -13.79 28.81 4.57
C GLY A 28 -15.32 28.75 4.72
N HIS A 29 -16.04 28.15 3.77
CA HIS A 29 -17.51 28.07 3.78
C HIS A 29 -18.03 26.85 4.58
N GLY A 30 -17.17 26.18 5.34
CA GLY A 30 -17.52 25.02 6.16
C GLY A 30 -18.22 23.91 5.36
N LEU A 31 -19.35 23.40 5.88
CA LEU A 31 -20.13 22.33 5.26
C LEU A 31 -20.69 22.74 3.88
N ALA A 32 -21.18 23.97 3.74
CA ALA A 32 -21.76 24.45 2.48
C ALA A 32 -20.71 24.49 1.35
N GLY A 33 -19.51 24.97 1.68
CA GLY A 33 -18.36 24.92 0.77
C GLY A 33 -18.01 23.50 0.36
N ALA A 34 -17.99 22.57 1.31
CA ALA A 34 -17.69 21.17 1.02
C ALA A 34 -18.75 20.52 0.10
N LEU A 35 -20.04 20.81 0.29
CA LEU A 35 -21.10 20.29 -0.58
C LEU A 35 -21.00 20.85 -2.01
N ILE A 36 -20.87 22.18 -2.15
CA ILE A 36 -20.77 22.85 -3.45
C ILE A 36 -19.49 22.42 -4.18
N GLY A 37 -18.36 22.46 -3.47
CA GLY A 37 -17.06 22.05 -4.00
C GLY A 37 -17.07 20.58 -4.42
N GLY A 38 -17.64 19.69 -3.60
CA GLY A 38 -17.74 18.27 -3.92
C GLY A 38 -18.59 18.01 -5.15
N PHE A 39 -19.77 18.61 -5.23
CA PHE A 39 -20.63 18.47 -6.41
C PHE A 39 -19.93 18.98 -7.68
N THR A 40 -19.32 20.17 -7.60
CA THR A 40 -18.59 20.79 -8.72
C THR A 40 -17.41 19.93 -9.17
N GLY A 41 -16.63 19.42 -8.22
CA GLY A 41 -15.49 18.55 -8.51
C GLY A 41 -15.89 17.22 -9.15
N ALA A 42 -16.99 16.61 -8.67
CA ALA A 42 -17.54 15.38 -9.27
C ALA A 42 -17.99 15.61 -10.71
N VAL A 43 -18.81 16.64 -10.96
CA VAL A 43 -19.30 16.99 -12.29
C VAL A 43 -18.15 17.30 -13.25
N LEU A 44 -17.16 18.09 -12.80
CA LEU A 44 -16.01 18.48 -13.61
C LEU A 44 -15.18 17.27 -14.05
N LEU A 45 -14.82 16.37 -13.12
CA LEU A 45 -14.02 15.19 -13.47
C LEU A 45 -14.76 14.22 -14.38
N VAL A 46 -16.07 14.03 -14.18
CA VAL A 46 -16.90 13.20 -15.08
C VAL A 46 -16.95 13.81 -16.48
N LEU A 47 -17.21 15.11 -16.59
CA LEU A 47 -17.30 15.81 -17.87
C LEU A 47 -15.97 15.78 -18.63
N LEU A 48 -14.84 16.02 -17.95
CA LEU A 48 -13.51 15.90 -18.54
C LEU A 48 -13.21 14.47 -19.02
N THR A 49 -13.59 13.47 -18.23
CA THR A 49 -13.40 12.05 -18.59
C THR A 49 -14.22 11.67 -19.82
N LEU A 50 -15.48 12.14 -19.90
CA LEU A 50 -16.35 11.95 -21.06
C LEU A 50 -15.80 12.68 -22.29
N LEU A 51 -15.34 13.92 -22.15
CA LEU A 51 -14.78 14.71 -23.24
C LEU A 51 -13.54 14.04 -23.85
N PHE A 52 -12.63 13.51 -23.01
CA PHE A 52 -11.47 12.76 -23.51
C PHE A 52 -11.83 11.42 -24.13
N HIS A 53 -12.89 10.78 -23.66
CA HIS A 53 -13.40 9.56 -24.29
C HIS A 53 -13.97 9.84 -25.70
N VAL A 54 -14.79 10.89 -25.84
CA VAL A 54 -15.35 11.31 -27.14
C VAL A 54 -14.24 11.70 -28.13
N LYS A 55 -13.19 12.38 -27.66
CA LYS A 55 -12.03 12.74 -28.49
C LYS A 55 -11.04 11.59 -28.75
N LYS A 56 -11.27 10.38 -28.21
CA LYS A 56 -10.37 9.21 -28.31
C LYS A 56 -8.94 9.47 -27.79
N TRP A 57 -8.80 10.35 -26.78
CA TRP A 57 -7.50 10.69 -26.18
C TRP A 57 -7.17 9.80 -24.98
N GLU A 58 -7.04 8.49 -25.21
CA GLU A 58 -6.90 7.49 -24.13
C GLU A 58 -5.68 7.73 -23.21
N LYS A 59 -4.57 8.23 -23.77
CA LYS A 59 -3.38 8.58 -22.98
C LYS A 59 -3.64 9.78 -22.07
N ALA A 60 -4.26 10.84 -22.60
CA ALA A 60 -4.60 12.03 -21.80
C ALA A 60 -5.62 11.70 -20.70
N LYS A 61 -6.61 10.85 -21.02
CA LYS A 61 -7.58 10.32 -20.04
C LYS A 61 -6.86 9.60 -18.91
N THR A 62 -5.90 8.73 -19.21
CA THR A 62 -5.13 7.99 -18.18
C THR A 62 -4.29 8.93 -17.32
N ILE A 63 -3.61 9.90 -17.94
CA ILE A 63 -2.82 10.92 -17.23
C ILE A 63 -3.71 11.75 -16.30
N LEU A 64 -4.90 12.17 -16.75
CA LEU A 64 -5.87 12.92 -15.93
C LEU A 64 -6.32 12.10 -14.71
N LYS A 65 -6.61 10.81 -14.88
CA LYS A 65 -6.96 9.91 -13.77
C LYS A 65 -5.87 9.91 -12.72
N TYR A 66 -4.61 9.68 -13.10
CA TYR A 66 -3.50 9.72 -12.16
C TYR A 66 -3.28 11.10 -11.53
N ALA A 67 -3.41 12.17 -12.31
CA ALA A 67 -3.32 13.53 -11.78
C ALA A 67 -4.35 13.75 -10.66
N SER A 68 -5.61 13.37 -10.88
CA SER A 68 -6.70 13.56 -9.91
C SER A 68 -6.47 12.83 -8.59
N ILE A 69 -5.81 11.67 -8.62
CA ILE A 69 -5.48 10.88 -7.43
C ILE A 69 -4.48 11.61 -6.53
N GLY A 70 -3.52 12.33 -7.13
CA GLY A 70 -2.46 13.01 -6.40
C GLY A 70 -2.88 14.31 -5.72
N ILE A 71 -4.01 14.93 -6.12
CA ILE A 71 -4.41 16.27 -5.65
C ILE A 71 -4.61 16.28 -4.14
N LEU A 72 -5.50 15.44 -3.62
CA LEU A 72 -5.87 15.46 -2.20
C LEU A 72 -4.70 15.11 -1.25
N PRO A 73 -3.90 14.05 -1.49
CA PRO A 73 -2.69 13.79 -0.71
C PRO A 73 -1.72 14.98 -0.68
N GLY A 74 -1.52 15.65 -1.82
CA GLY A 74 -0.69 16.84 -1.91
C GLY A 74 -1.25 18.00 -1.10
N MET A 75 -2.56 18.22 -1.16
CA MET A 75 -3.24 19.25 -0.37
C MET A 75 -3.09 19.02 1.14
N PHE A 76 -3.21 17.78 1.62
CA PHE A 76 -3.01 17.48 3.03
C PHE A 76 -1.60 17.82 3.50
N ILE A 77 -0.59 17.54 2.69
CA ILE A 77 0.79 17.90 3.02
C ILE A 77 0.92 19.41 3.06
N GLY A 78 0.58 20.11 1.98
CA GLY A 78 0.76 21.56 1.90
C GLY A 78 -0.07 22.37 2.90
N GLY A 79 -1.24 21.87 3.29
CA GLY A 79 -2.11 22.49 4.30
C GLY A 79 -1.82 22.05 5.73
N SER A 80 -0.86 21.14 5.94
CA SER A 80 -0.54 20.65 7.28
C SER A 80 0.14 21.71 8.14
N LYS A 81 -0.12 21.66 9.45
CA LYS A 81 0.52 22.57 10.43
C LYS A 81 2.04 22.59 10.31
N PRO A 82 2.74 21.46 10.06
CA PRO A 82 4.18 21.49 9.92
C PRO A 82 4.73 22.40 8.81
N LEU A 83 3.96 22.63 7.73
CA LEU A 83 4.40 23.56 6.69
C LEU A 83 3.91 24.98 6.95
N SER A 84 2.81 25.16 7.69
CA SER A 84 2.21 26.47 8.01
C SER A 84 1.94 27.36 6.79
N LEU A 85 1.92 26.78 5.58
CA LEU A 85 1.68 27.50 4.32
C LEU A 85 0.18 27.78 4.06
N GLY A 86 -0.69 27.26 4.93
CA GLY A 86 -2.14 27.44 4.86
C GLY A 86 -2.74 26.97 3.54
N VAL A 87 -3.71 27.73 3.04
CA VAL A 87 -4.45 27.42 1.81
C VAL A 87 -3.53 27.42 0.58
N ASN A 88 -2.59 28.36 0.50
CA ASN A 88 -1.67 28.47 -0.63
C ASN A 88 -0.75 27.25 -0.72
N GLY A 89 -0.27 26.75 0.42
CA GLY A 89 0.49 25.52 0.50
C GLY A 89 -0.31 24.33 0.00
N ALA A 90 -1.55 24.18 0.47
CA ALA A 90 -2.43 23.08 0.03
C ALA A 90 -2.62 23.08 -1.49
N ILE A 91 -2.89 24.25 -2.10
CA ILE A 91 -3.05 24.38 -3.56
C ILE A 91 -1.74 24.01 -4.29
N MET A 92 -0.63 24.60 -3.86
CA MET A 92 0.68 24.38 -4.49
C MET A 92 1.09 22.90 -4.45
N PHE A 93 1.04 22.27 -3.28
CA PHE A 93 1.40 20.87 -3.12
C PHE A 93 0.38 19.92 -3.77
N GLY A 94 -0.90 20.30 -3.82
CA GLY A 94 -1.91 19.58 -4.59
C GLY A 94 -1.57 19.50 -6.08
N ILE A 95 -1.15 20.63 -6.68
CA ILE A 95 -0.71 20.70 -8.08
C ILE A 95 0.59 19.91 -8.29
N ILE A 96 1.60 20.10 -7.44
CA ILE A 96 2.88 19.38 -7.53
C ILE A 96 2.64 17.86 -7.45
N SER A 97 1.83 17.41 -6.49
CA SER A 97 1.50 16.01 -6.33
C SER A 97 0.73 15.47 -7.54
N ALA A 98 -0.23 16.22 -8.09
CA ALA A 98 -0.92 15.84 -9.31
C ALA A 98 0.06 15.62 -10.49
N ILE A 99 1.05 16.51 -10.65
CA ILE A 99 2.11 16.38 -11.68
C ILE A 99 2.96 15.13 -11.43
N ILE A 100 3.37 14.88 -10.18
CA ILE A 100 4.17 13.69 -9.83
C ILE A 100 3.39 12.41 -10.14
N TYR A 101 2.11 12.33 -9.78
CA TYR A 101 1.30 11.16 -10.08
C TYR A 101 1.10 10.98 -11.59
N ALA A 102 0.80 12.06 -12.31
CA ALA A 102 0.59 12.07 -13.75
C ALA A 102 1.83 11.65 -14.55
N THR A 103 3.03 11.90 -14.05
CA THR A 103 4.29 11.68 -14.79
C THR A 103 5.09 10.49 -14.28
N ILE A 104 5.43 10.48 -12.99
CA ILE A 104 6.34 9.48 -12.39
C ILE A 104 5.56 8.21 -12.06
N ILE A 105 4.48 8.33 -11.29
CA ILE A 105 3.71 7.17 -10.81
C ILE A 105 3.04 6.46 -11.96
N TYR A 106 2.41 7.19 -12.90
CA TYR A 106 1.86 6.63 -14.13
C TYR A 106 2.89 5.78 -14.90
N LYS A 107 4.07 6.35 -15.23
CA LYS A 107 5.13 5.63 -15.97
C LYS A 107 5.63 4.40 -15.22
N MET A 108 5.76 4.52 -13.90
CA MET A 108 6.18 3.40 -13.05
C MET A 108 5.13 2.28 -13.08
N ILE A 109 3.86 2.58 -12.87
CA ILE A 109 2.79 1.58 -12.90
C ILE A 109 2.71 0.93 -14.29
N GLU A 110 2.73 1.72 -15.36
CA GLU A 110 2.72 1.19 -16.74
C GLU A 110 3.91 0.25 -17.00
N SER A 111 5.12 0.61 -16.55
CA SER A 111 6.30 -0.25 -16.69
C SER A 111 6.16 -1.55 -15.90
N HIS A 112 5.57 -1.50 -14.71
CA HIS A 112 5.41 -2.66 -13.85
C HIS A 112 4.26 -3.56 -14.27
N GLU A 113 3.17 -3.00 -14.82
CA GLU A 113 2.07 -3.71 -15.45
C GLU A 113 2.57 -4.50 -16.67
N LYS A 114 3.36 -3.87 -17.56
CA LYS A 114 4.02 -4.55 -18.69
C LYS A 114 4.96 -5.68 -18.26
N SER A 115 5.45 -5.65 -17.03
CA SER A 115 6.31 -6.68 -16.47
C SER A 115 5.53 -7.74 -15.67
N GLU A 116 4.19 -7.71 -15.67
CA GLU A 116 3.31 -8.54 -14.82
C GLU A 116 3.61 -8.43 -13.31
N ARG A 117 4.29 -7.36 -12.88
CA ARG A 117 4.64 -7.11 -11.47
C ARG A 117 3.58 -6.30 -10.74
N TYR A 118 2.58 -5.80 -11.45
CA TYR A 118 1.54 -4.94 -10.94
C TYR A 118 0.24 -5.20 -11.69
N ILE A 119 -0.87 -5.35 -10.97
CA ILE A 119 -2.19 -5.56 -11.58
C ILE A 119 -3.02 -4.28 -11.45
N VAL A 120 -3.45 -3.74 -12.60
CA VAL A 120 -4.39 -2.62 -12.67
C VAL A 120 -5.81 -3.18 -12.82
N PHE A 121 -6.68 -2.93 -11.85
CA PHE A 121 -8.08 -3.35 -11.84
C PHE A 121 -9.01 -2.13 -11.83
N PRO A 122 -10.32 -2.26 -12.11
CA PRO A 122 -11.20 -1.09 -12.25
C PRO A 122 -11.26 -0.16 -11.02
N GLY A 123 -11.17 -0.70 -9.80
CA GLY A 123 -11.13 0.05 -8.54
C GLY A 123 -9.74 0.59 -8.16
N HIS A 124 -8.72 0.37 -8.99
CA HIS A 124 -7.33 0.72 -8.69
C HIS A 124 -7.16 2.21 -8.38
N TYR A 125 -7.74 3.08 -9.20
CA TYR A 125 -7.64 4.54 -9.01
C TYR A 125 -8.28 5.00 -7.69
N LEU A 126 -9.41 4.40 -7.32
CA LEU A 126 -10.09 4.70 -6.07
C LEU A 126 -9.24 4.28 -4.86
N ILE A 127 -8.62 3.09 -4.93
CA ILE A 127 -7.74 2.61 -3.86
C ILE A 127 -6.48 3.45 -3.76
N LEU A 128 -5.85 3.83 -4.88
CA LEU A 128 -4.71 4.74 -4.83
C LEU A 128 -5.08 6.07 -4.17
N PHE A 129 -6.26 6.61 -4.50
CA PHE A 129 -6.75 7.87 -3.96
C PHE A 129 -7.07 7.78 -2.47
N LEU A 130 -7.93 6.84 -2.07
CA LEU A 130 -8.37 6.70 -0.68
C LEU A 130 -7.21 6.31 0.23
N LEU A 131 -6.47 5.27 -0.14
CA LEU A 131 -5.41 4.74 0.70
C LEU A 131 -4.21 5.69 0.74
N GLY A 132 -3.91 6.38 -0.36
CA GLY A 132 -2.92 7.45 -0.37
C GLY A 132 -3.31 8.63 0.53
N SER A 133 -4.55 9.12 0.40
CA SER A 133 -5.05 10.26 1.18
C SER A 133 -5.12 9.95 2.68
N ILE A 134 -5.68 8.79 3.05
CA ILE A 134 -5.75 8.33 4.44
C ILE A 134 -4.36 8.14 5.01
N SER A 135 -3.45 7.52 4.24
CA SER A 135 -2.09 7.27 4.69
C SER A 135 -1.33 8.58 4.95
N VAL A 136 -1.44 9.57 4.05
CA VAL A 136 -0.85 10.90 4.26
C VAL A 136 -1.43 11.54 5.51
N PHE A 137 -2.75 11.56 5.65
CA PHE A 137 -3.43 12.18 6.78
C PHE A 137 -3.01 11.56 8.13
N VAL A 138 -3.05 10.23 8.23
CA VAL A 138 -2.62 9.50 9.43
C VAL A 138 -1.15 9.74 9.74
N THR A 139 -0.29 9.77 8.72
CA THR A 139 1.15 10.04 8.92
C THR A 139 1.39 11.45 9.44
N ILE A 140 0.66 12.46 8.94
CA ILE A 140 0.73 13.83 9.46
C ILE A 140 0.32 13.87 10.94
N LEU A 141 -0.77 13.19 11.31
CA LEU A 141 -1.22 13.10 12.71
C LEU A 141 -0.18 12.42 13.61
N ILE A 142 0.45 11.34 13.14
CA ILE A 142 1.51 10.65 13.88
C ILE A 142 2.72 11.58 14.03
N VAL A 143 3.13 12.28 12.97
CA VAL A 143 4.27 13.21 13.02
C VAL A 143 4.00 14.35 14.00
N ASP A 144 2.78 14.92 14.00
CA ASP A 144 2.38 15.97 14.94
C ASP A 144 2.38 15.46 16.39
N PHE A 145 1.80 14.28 16.62
CA PHE A 145 1.78 13.63 17.93
C PHE A 145 3.18 13.31 18.46
N VAL A 146 4.04 12.72 17.63
CA VAL A 146 5.43 12.42 18.00
C VAL A 146 6.21 13.70 18.22
N GLY A 147 5.98 14.76 17.43
CA GLY A 147 6.56 16.08 17.65
C GLY A 147 6.16 16.70 18.99
N HIS A 148 4.95 16.40 19.49
CA HIS A 148 4.53 16.83 20.82
C HIS A 148 5.17 16.01 21.95
N LEU A 149 5.36 14.71 21.75
CA LEU A 149 5.98 13.82 22.74
C LEU A 149 7.50 13.98 22.84
N VAL A 150 8.16 14.19 21.69
CA VAL A 150 9.61 14.23 21.58
C VAL A 150 10.01 15.64 21.19
N ASN A 151 10.65 16.36 22.13
CA ASN A 151 11.31 17.61 21.80
C ASN A 151 12.58 17.30 21.00
N PHE A 152 12.41 17.14 19.68
CA PHE A 152 13.48 16.79 18.74
C PHE A 152 14.64 17.78 18.78
N GLU A 153 14.37 19.05 19.09
CA GLU A 153 15.41 20.08 19.26
C GLU A 153 16.30 19.75 20.46
N LYS A 154 15.69 19.51 21.62
CA LYS A 154 16.42 19.15 22.84
C LYS A 154 17.17 17.82 22.69
N LEU A 155 16.60 16.88 21.95
CA LEU A 155 17.23 15.58 21.68
C LEU A 155 18.43 15.73 20.71
N ALA A 156 18.25 16.47 19.61
CA ALA A 156 19.28 16.67 18.60
C ALA A 156 20.46 17.50 19.12
N LEU A 157 20.20 18.55 19.92
CA LEU A 157 21.25 19.36 20.54
C LEU A 157 22.07 18.59 21.57
N LYS A 158 21.46 17.61 22.24
CA LYS A 158 22.15 16.77 23.23
C LYS A 158 22.99 15.65 22.61
N MET A 159 22.65 15.20 21.40
CA MET A 159 23.41 14.13 20.76
C MET A 159 24.68 14.68 20.10
N PRO A 160 25.86 14.10 20.35
CA PRO A 160 27.07 14.50 19.66
C PRO A 160 26.95 14.11 18.17
N VAL A 161 27.48 14.95 17.29
CA VAL A 161 27.30 14.79 15.83
C VAL A 161 27.74 13.44 15.32
N TYR A 162 28.88 12.91 15.80
CA TYR A 162 29.35 11.60 15.37
C TYR A 162 28.33 10.49 15.65
N LEU A 163 27.57 10.57 16.75
CA LEU A 163 26.54 9.59 17.08
C LEU A 163 25.35 9.71 16.13
N THR A 164 24.92 10.94 15.82
CA THR A 164 23.85 11.18 14.84
C THR A 164 24.24 10.68 13.45
N THR A 165 25.48 10.91 13.01
CA THR A 165 25.98 10.41 11.72
C THR A 165 26.10 8.89 11.70
N ILE A 166 26.58 8.27 12.79
CA ILE A 166 26.65 6.80 12.92
C ILE A 166 25.25 6.20 12.84
N LEU A 167 24.27 6.72 13.58
CA LEU A 167 22.88 6.24 13.54
C LEU A 167 22.28 6.35 12.13
N LEU A 168 22.55 7.47 11.44
CA LEU A 168 22.07 7.68 10.08
C LEU A 168 22.72 6.69 9.09
N ILE A 169 24.04 6.52 9.17
CA ILE A 169 24.78 5.56 8.34
C ILE A 169 24.28 4.13 8.61
N CYS A 170 24.11 3.74 9.88
CA CYS A 170 23.59 2.43 10.26
C CYS A 170 22.16 2.20 9.74
N GLY A 171 21.27 3.19 9.87
CA GLY A 171 19.90 3.10 9.36
C GLY A 171 19.86 2.92 7.84
N PHE A 172 20.64 3.72 7.11
CA PHE A 172 20.73 3.62 5.65
C PHE A 172 21.38 2.31 5.19
N LEU A 173 22.43 1.84 5.86
CA LEU A 173 23.03 0.52 5.64
C LEU A 173 22.02 -0.59 5.89
N GLY A 174 21.19 -0.47 6.93
CA GLY A 174 20.10 -1.41 7.21
C GLY A 174 19.08 -1.48 6.09
N VAL A 175 18.59 -0.33 5.61
CA VAL A 175 17.65 -0.25 4.47
C VAL A 175 18.29 -0.83 3.20
N TYR A 176 19.55 -0.49 2.94
CA TYR A 176 20.31 -1.05 1.82
C TYR A 176 20.42 -2.57 1.91
N PHE A 177 20.77 -3.09 3.10
CA PHE A 177 20.94 -4.52 3.35
C PHE A 177 19.63 -5.28 3.17
N ILE A 178 18.51 -4.75 3.67
CA ILE A 178 17.17 -5.32 3.45
C ILE A 178 16.84 -5.36 1.95
N GLY A 179 17.03 -4.24 1.23
CA GLY A 179 16.80 -4.20 -0.21
C GLY A 179 17.67 -5.18 -0.99
N PHE A 180 18.94 -5.34 -0.56
CA PHE A 180 19.87 -6.30 -1.11
C PHE A 180 19.44 -7.75 -0.84
N LEU A 181 19.00 -8.08 0.38
CA LEU A 181 18.47 -9.41 0.73
C LEU A 181 17.23 -9.78 -0.08
N ILE A 182 16.31 -8.83 -0.27
CA ILE A 182 15.12 -9.02 -1.12
C ILE A 182 15.52 -9.33 -2.55
N LYS A 183 16.53 -8.61 -3.09
CA LYS A 183 17.00 -8.80 -4.46
C LYS A 183 17.75 -10.11 -4.65
N LYS A 184 18.55 -10.51 -3.65
CA LYS A 184 19.24 -11.80 -3.61
C LYS A 184 18.26 -12.97 -3.73
N ARG A 185 17.09 -12.91 -3.08
CA ARG A 185 16.07 -13.99 -3.18
C ARG A 185 15.62 -14.27 -4.62
N LYS A 186 15.78 -13.32 -5.54
CA LYS A 186 15.34 -13.45 -6.94
C LYS A 186 16.47 -13.85 -7.91
N LEU A 187 17.73 -13.80 -7.50
CA LEU A 187 18.88 -13.97 -8.39
C LEU A 187 19.70 -15.19 -7.96
N LYS A 188 20.09 -16.03 -8.94
CA LYS A 188 20.84 -17.27 -8.69
C LYS A 188 22.24 -17.02 -8.12
N THR A 189 22.87 -15.89 -8.43
CA THR A 189 24.24 -15.57 -8.02
C THR A 189 24.35 -14.22 -7.31
N TRP A 190 25.18 -14.20 -6.27
CA TRP A 190 25.47 -13.01 -5.46
C TRP A 190 26.06 -11.85 -6.27
N SER A 191 26.88 -12.16 -7.28
CA SER A 191 27.47 -11.15 -8.19
C SER A 191 26.41 -10.36 -8.96
N LEU A 192 25.36 -11.02 -9.46
CA LEU A 192 24.26 -10.36 -10.17
C LEU A 192 23.43 -9.48 -9.24
N ALA A 193 23.19 -9.93 -8.00
CA ALA A 193 22.50 -9.14 -6.99
C ALA A 193 23.26 -7.84 -6.70
N PHE A 194 24.59 -7.94 -6.51
CA PHE A 194 25.45 -6.80 -6.25
C PHE A 194 25.52 -5.82 -7.43
N LYS A 195 25.69 -6.31 -8.66
CA LYS A 195 25.73 -5.47 -9.87
C LYS A 195 24.40 -4.73 -10.05
N SER A 196 23.29 -5.37 -9.72
CA SER A 196 21.96 -4.77 -9.82
C SER A 196 21.65 -3.79 -8.69
N THR A 197 22.27 -3.89 -7.51
CA THR A 197 22.10 -2.92 -6.41
C THR A 197 23.01 -1.71 -6.50
N LYS A 198 24.08 -1.73 -7.31
CA LYS A 198 25.02 -0.60 -7.44
C LYS A 198 24.33 0.73 -7.78
N LYS A 199 23.36 0.75 -8.69
CA LYS A 199 22.58 1.97 -8.99
C LYS A 199 21.77 2.47 -7.79
N SER A 200 21.14 1.56 -7.05
CA SER A 200 20.40 1.90 -5.83
C SER A 200 21.33 2.43 -4.74
N LEU A 201 22.54 1.90 -4.61
CA LEU A 201 23.56 2.38 -3.68
C LEU A 201 23.96 3.84 -3.98
N ILE A 202 24.15 4.20 -5.25
CA ILE A 202 24.51 5.57 -5.64
C ILE A 202 23.40 6.57 -5.28
N ILE A 203 22.15 6.20 -5.57
CA ILE A 203 20.98 7.02 -5.20
C ILE A 203 20.91 7.19 -3.68
N LEU A 204 21.08 6.08 -2.95
CA LEU A 204 21.04 6.07 -1.50
C LEU A 204 22.17 6.93 -0.90
N ALA A 205 23.39 6.81 -1.42
CA ALA A 205 24.54 7.60 -1.00
C ALA A 205 24.33 9.10 -1.30
N SER A 206 23.69 9.44 -2.42
CA SER A 206 23.35 10.82 -2.77
C SER A 206 22.33 11.40 -1.78
N ILE A 207 21.29 10.64 -1.43
CA ILE A 207 20.30 11.04 -0.42
C ILE A 207 20.99 11.23 0.95
N LEU A 208 21.84 10.28 1.34
CA LEU A 208 22.59 10.34 2.60
C LEU A 208 23.48 11.59 2.64
N LEU A 209 24.16 11.92 1.54
CA LEU A 209 25.02 13.10 1.44
C LEU A 209 24.21 14.40 1.57
N VAL A 210 23.03 14.49 0.95
CA VAL A 210 22.14 15.64 1.09
C VAL A 210 21.65 15.80 2.54
N ILE A 211 21.29 14.70 3.21
CA ILE A 211 20.87 14.73 4.62
C ILE A 211 22.03 15.15 5.52
N MET A 212 23.22 14.59 5.32
CA MET A 212 24.43 14.94 6.07
C MET A 212 24.80 16.41 5.88
N LEU A 213 24.77 16.91 4.64
CA LEU A 213 25.03 18.32 4.35
C LEU A 213 24.00 19.23 5.01
N SER A 214 22.72 18.84 5.00
CA SER A 214 21.66 19.60 5.65
C SER A 214 21.85 19.67 7.17
N ILE A 215 22.23 18.57 7.81
CA ILE A 215 22.55 18.52 9.25
C ILE A 215 23.77 19.41 9.55
N LEU A 216 24.79 19.39 8.69
CA LEU A 216 25.99 20.23 8.85
C LEU A 216 25.64 21.72 8.76
N LEU A 217 24.90 22.12 7.73
CA LEU A 217 24.44 23.51 7.53
C LEU A 217 23.60 24.00 8.72
N THR A 218 22.77 23.11 9.26
CA THR A 218 21.95 23.39 10.42
C THR A 218 22.80 23.67 11.67
N ARG A 219 23.87 22.90 11.87
CA ARG A 219 24.76 23.07 13.03
C ARG A 219 25.61 24.34 12.93
N MET A 220 25.87 24.79 11.71
CA MET A 220 26.55 26.04 11.41
C MET A 220 25.62 27.26 11.52
N GLU A 221 24.40 27.09 12.07
CA GLU A 221 23.38 28.13 12.27
C GLU A 221 22.86 28.80 10.98
N TYR A 222 23.23 28.30 9.79
CA TYR A 222 22.72 28.83 8.52
C TYR A 222 21.24 28.49 8.29
N ILE A 223 20.76 27.38 8.87
CA ILE A 223 19.38 26.90 8.75
C ILE A 223 18.89 26.53 10.14
N SER A 224 17.69 26.96 10.52
CA SER A 224 17.04 26.50 11.76
C SER A 224 16.76 25.00 11.67
N LEU A 225 17.31 24.21 12.59
CA LEU A 225 17.08 22.76 12.69
C LEU A 225 15.59 22.43 12.72
N ASN A 226 14.81 23.26 13.41
CA ASN A 226 13.37 23.06 13.54
C ASN A 226 12.67 23.14 12.18
N HIS A 227 13.06 24.09 11.33
CA HIS A 227 12.45 24.23 10.00
C HIS A 227 12.84 23.06 9.08
N PHE A 228 14.09 22.60 9.13
CA PHE A 228 14.52 21.46 8.33
C PHE A 228 13.84 20.16 8.79
N ILE A 229 13.82 19.89 10.10
CA ILE A 229 13.17 18.70 10.65
C ILE A 229 11.68 18.74 10.30
N LEU A 230 10.98 19.86 10.53
CA LEU A 230 9.56 19.99 10.17
C LEU A 230 9.32 19.80 8.67
N ALA A 231 10.19 20.33 7.80
CA ALA A 231 10.04 20.16 6.37
C ALA A 231 10.22 18.68 5.96
N VAL A 232 11.23 18.00 6.48
CA VAL A 232 11.48 16.58 6.15
C VAL A 232 10.39 15.68 6.75
N THR A 233 10.08 15.85 8.04
CA THR A 233 9.08 15.00 8.71
C THR A 233 7.66 15.33 8.28
N GLY A 234 7.36 16.59 7.95
CA GLY A 234 6.04 17.04 7.51
C GLY A 234 5.75 16.84 6.02
N VAL A 235 6.77 16.83 5.16
CA VAL A 235 6.59 16.61 3.70
C VAL A 235 6.97 15.19 3.31
N VAL A 236 8.24 14.82 3.54
CA VAL A 236 8.86 13.65 2.91
C VAL A 236 8.28 12.36 3.47
N ILE A 237 8.09 12.27 4.79
CA ILE A 237 7.57 11.07 5.44
C ILE A 237 6.10 10.85 5.03
N PRO A 238 5.15 11.80 5.23
CA PRO A 238 3.77 11.62 4.78
C PRO A 238 3.66 11.31 3.30
N TYR A 239 4.40 12.00 2.44
CA TYR A 239 4.35 11.75 0.99
C TYR A 239 4.89 10.36 0.63
N GLY A 240 6.01 9.96 1.24
CA GLY A 240 6.61 8.65 1.03
C GLY A 240 5.67 7.52 1.45
N VAL A 241 5.11 7.58 2.65
CA VAL A 241 4.15 6.58 3.14
C VAL A 241 2.88 6.62 2.28
N GLY A 242 2.38 7.82 1.97
CA GLY A 242 1.22 8.07 1.13
C GLY A 242 1.34 7.56 -0.30
N LEU A 243 2.55 7.40 -0.83
CA LEU A 243 2.80 6.76 -2.13
C LEU A 243 2.99 5.25 -1.99
N VAL A 244 3.84 4.82 -1.05
CA VAL A 244 4.24 3.42 -0.92
C VAL A 244 3.05 2.54 -0.54
N LEU A 245 2.21 2.99 0.39
CA LEU A 245 1.12 2.21 0.94
C LEU A 245 0.03 1.89 -0.11
N PRO A 246 -0.53 2.85 -0.89
CA PRO A 246 -1.45 2.52 -1.98
C PRO A 246 -0.81 1.70 -3.10
N LEU A 247 0.45 1.96 -3.45
CA LEU A 247 1.14 1.19 -4.47
C LEU A 247 1.35 -0.26 -4.04
N SER A 248 1.61 -0.51 -2.75
CA SER A 248 1.80 -1.85 -2.21
C SER A 248 0.62 -2.76 -2.53
N PHE A 249 -0.61 -2.24 -2.58
CA PHE A 249 -1.82 -3.01 -2.87
C PHE A 249 -1.79 -3.69 -4.25
N GLY A 250 -1.39 -2.97 -5.30
CA GLY A 250 -1.31 -3.57 -6.64
C GLY A 250 -0.15 -4.56 -6.79
N TYR A 251 0.93 -4.39 -6.02
CA TYR A 251 1.99 -5.39 -5.90
C TYR A 251 1.53 -6.63 -5.14
N LEU A 252 0.75 -6.46 -4.07
CA LEU A 252 0.17 -7.56 -3.30
C LEU A 252 -0.78 -8.38 -4.16
N LEU A 253 -1.63 -7.73 -4.97
CA LEU A 253 -2.50 -8.40 -5.93
C LEU A 253 -1.70 -9.15 -7.00
N ALA A 254 -0.67 -8.55 -7.58
CA ALA A 254 0.18 -9.23 -8.55
C ALA A 254 0.86 -10.48 -7.94
N ASN A 255 1.32 -10.37 -6.69
CA ASN A 255 1.93 -11.49 -5.99
C ASN A 255 0.90 -12.52 -5.50
N ASN A 256 -0.40 -12.18 -5.50
CA ASN A 256 -1.48 -13.05 -5.06
C ASN A 256 -1.65 -14.27 -5.98
N ASN A 257 -1.16 -14.23 -7.21
CA ASN A 257 -1.24 -15.37 -8.14
C ASN A 257 -0.37 -16.55 -7.69
N ASN A 258 0.75 -16.28 -7.02
CA ASN A 258 1.69 -17.31 -6.59
C ASN A 258 1.49 -17.75 -5.13
N ARG A 259 0.91 -16.88 -4.29
CA ARG A 259 0.71 -17.09 -2.86
C ARG A 259 -0.50 -16.30 -2.37
N PRO A 260 -1.23 -16.70 -1.31
CA PRO A 260 -2.42 -16.02 -0.80
C PRO A 260 -2.15 -14.68 -0.07
N MET A 261 -1.30 -13.82 -0.64
CA MET A 261 -0.74 -12.63 -0.01
C MET A 261 -1.80 -11.65 0.49
N MET A 262 -2.89 -11.45 -0.26
CA MET A 262 -3.94 -10.53 0.14
C MET A 262 -4.65 -11.01 1.41
N GLY A 263 -5.06 -12.28 1.44
CA GLY A 263 -5.70 -12.87 2.60
C GLY A 263 -4.75 -12.92 3.80
N SER A 264 -3.46 -13.21 3.58
CA SER A 264 -2.45 -13.18 4.63
C SER A 264 -2.30 -11.78 5.21
N VAL A 265 -2.16 -10.72 4.40
CA VAL A 265 -2.01 -9.34 4.90
C VAL A 265 -3.23 -8.91 5.72
N PHE A 266 -4.45 -9.15 5.25
CA PHE A 266 -5.65 -8.83 6.03
C PHE A 266 -5.71 -9.58 7.37
N SER A 267 -5.39 -10.87 7.35
CA SER A 267 -5.32 -11.69 8.56
C SER A 267 -4.22 -11.23 9.52
N LEU A 268 -3.07 -10.78 8.99
CA LEU A 268 -1.94 -10.27 9.77
C LEU A 268 -2.33 -8.99 10.49
N VAL A 269 -2.94 -8.04 9.76
CA VAL A 269 -3.42 -6.78 10.33
C VAL A 269 -4.51 -7.04 11.36
N GLY A 270 -5.46 -7.93 11.06
CA GLY A 270 -6.48 -8.38 12.01
C GLY A 270 -5.87 -8.96 13.29
N GLY A 271 -4.90 -9.86 13.17
CA GLY A 271 -4.21 -10.47 14.31
C GLY A 271 -3.40 -9.47 15.14
N ILE A 272 -2.72 -8.51 14.51
CA ILE A 272 -2.02 -7.41 15.19
C ILE A 272 -3.00 -6.54 15.98
N LEU A 273 -4.15 -6.18 15.38
CA LEU A 273 -5.17 -5.40 16.08
C LEU A 273 -5.70 -6.15 17.30
N VAL A 274 -6.10 -7.42 17.13
CA VAL A 274 -6.57 -8.29 18.22
C VAL A 274 -5.53 -8.35 19.35
N MET A 275 -4.24 -8.52 19.00
CA MET A 275 -3.15 -8.56 19.97
C MET A 275 -2.96 -7.23 20.72
N ILE A 276 -2.94 -6.08 20.02
CA ILE A 276 -2.79 -4.74 20.63
C ILE A 276 -3.92 -4.48 21.63
N ILE A 277 -5.15 -4.83 21.26
CA ILE A 277 -6.31 -4.61 22.13
C ILE A 277 -6.26 -5.57 23.32
N GLY A 278 -5.92 -6.84 23.09
CA GLY A 278 -5.70 -7.80 24.18
C GLY A 278 -4.69 -7.27 25.21
N ILE A 279 -3.59 -6.66 24.75
CA ILE A 279 -2.60 -6.00 25.63
C ILE A 279 -3.19 -4.77 26.32
N SER A 280 -4.00 -3.98 25.64
CA SER A 280 -4.56 -2.73 26.19
C SER A 280 -5.63 -2.98 27.25
N VAL A 281 -6.40 -4.06 27.12
CA VAL A 281 -7.44 -4.47 28.09
C VAL A 281 -6.84 -5.27 29.24
N ALA A 282 -5.63 -5.83 29.05
CA ALA A 282 -4.95 -6.63 30.08
C ALA A 282 -4.94 -5.99 31.47
N PRO A 283 -4.55 -4.70 31.67
CA PRO A 283 -4.47 -4.09 33.00
C PRO A 283 -5.83 -3.98 33.71
N MET A 284 -6.92 -3.81 32.96
CA MET A 284 -8.28 -3.74 33.51
C MET A 284 -8.79 -5.11 33.99
N LEU A 285 -8.22 -6.19 33.45
CA LEU A 285 -8.62 -7.58 33.73
C LEU A 285 -7.64 -8.32 34.65
N LEU A 286 -6.61 -7.65 35.19
CA LEU A 286 -5.65 -8.20 36.16
C LEU A 286 -6.24 -8.48 37.55
N LEU A 287 -7.54 -8.80 37.64
CA LEU A 287 -8.06 -9.51 38.79
C LEU A 287 -7.43 -10.92 38.79
N PRO A 288 -6.72 -11.31 39.87
CA PRO A 288 -6.06 -12.61 39.94
C PRO A 288 -7.08 -13.74 39.70
N GLY A 289 -6.91 -14.47 38.60
CA GLY A 289 -7.79 -15.59 38.20
C GLY A 289 -8.57 -15.41 36.89
N SER A 290 -8.56 -14.23 36.26
CA SER A 290 -9.25 -14.03 34.97
C SER A 290 -8.42 -14.53 33.79
N GLY A 291 -8.77 -15.70 33.23
CA GLY A 291 -8.13 -16.27 32.04
C GLY A 291 -8.29 -15.46 30.75
N LEU A 292 -9.06 -14.36 30.76
CA LEU A 292 -9.35 -13.55 29.57
C LEU A 292 -8.12 -12.85 28.96
N LEU A 293 -7.14 -12.45 29.79
CA LEU A 293 -5.92 -11.76 29.30
C LEU A 293 -5.19 -12.62 28.26
N TRP A 294 -5.06 -13.91 28.56
CA TRP A 294 -4.35 -14.86 27.71
C TRP A 294 -5.11 -15.11 26.40
N ALA A 295 -6.44 -15.02 26.42
CA ALA A 295 -7.25 -15.31 25.24
C ALA A 295 -6.97 -14.34 24.09
N GLY A 296 -6.97 -13.02 24.32
CA GLY A 296 -6.69 -12.04 23.26
C GLY A 296 -5.26 -12.09 22.73
N LEU A 297 -4.28 -12.24 23.63
CA LEU A 297 -2.86 -12.29 23.26
C LEU A 297 -2.53 -13.56 22.48
N ILE A 298 -2.96 -14.73 22.98
CA ILE A 298 -2.69 -16.02 22.34
C ILE A 298 -3.42 -16.11 20.99
N THR A 299 -4.70 -15.73 20.92
CA THR A 299 -5.46 -15.78 19.66
C THR A 299 -4.86 -14.85 18.60
N GLY A 300 -4.53 -13.60 18.95
CA GLY A 300 -3.86 -12.66 18.05
C GLY A 300 -2.49 -13.18 17.57
N MET A 301 -1.70 -13.76 18.47
CA MET A 301 -0.41 -14.37 18.13
C MET A 301 -0.58 -15.54 17.14
N PHE A 302 -1.54 -16.44 17.35
CA PHE A 302 -1.81 -17.53 16.41
C PHE A 302 -2.26 -17.01 15.04
N MET A 303 -3.13 -16.00 14.99
CA MET A 303 -3.55 -15.38 13.73
C MET A 303 -2.34 -14.82 12.96
N ILE A 304 -1.41 -14.14 13.64
CA ILE A 304 -0.17 -13.63 13.05
C ILE A 304 0.69 -14.80 12.54
N MET A 305 0.88 -15.85 13.35
CA MET A 305 1.68 -17.01 12.96
C MET A 305 1.10 -17.72 11.73
N PHE A 306 -0.20 -18.02 11.70
CA PHE A 306 -0.84 -18.68 10.54
C PHE A 306 -0.84 -17.79 9.30
N SER A 307 -0.99 -16.47 9.47
CA SER A 307 -0.85 -15.53 8.35
C SER A 307 0.56 -15.60 7.75
N LEU A 308 1.61 -15.51 8.57
CA LEU A 308 2.99 -15.64 8.10
C LEU A 308 3.27 -17.03 7.51
N PHE A 309 2.68 -18.08 8.09
CA PHE A 309 2.80 -19.44 7.59
C PHE A 309 2.20 -19.59 6.19
N SER A 310 1.01 -19.02 5.95
CA SER A 310 0.37 -19.01 4.63
C SER A 310 1.16 -18.25 3.56
N MET A 311 1.94 -17.23 3.96
CA MET A 311 2.88 -16.54 3.06
C MET A 311 4.13 -17.37 2.73
N ALA A 312 4.56 -18.22 3.67
CA ALA A 312 5.76 -19.03 3.54
C ALA A 312 5.52 -20.33 2.76
N LYS A 313 4.42 -21.02 3.08
CA LYS A 313 4.00 -22.29 2.47
C LYS A 313 2.58 -22.15 1.92
N PRO A 314 2.41 -21.84 0.62
CA PRO A 314 1.07 -21.71 0.03
C PRO A 314 0.32 -23.05 0.00
N ASP A 315 1.00 -24.19 0.03
CA ASP A 315 0.35 -25.52 -0.01
C ASP A 315 -0.56 -25.79 1.20
N THR A 316 -0.31 -25.10 2.33
CA THR A 316 -1.10 -25.23 3.56
C THR A 316 -2.14 -24.11 3.71
N HIS A 317 -2.48 -23.39 2.64
CA HIS A 317 -3.42 -22.26 2.67
C HIS A 317 -4.78 -22.65 3.24
N LEU A 318 -5.36 -23.80 2.85
CA LEU A 318 -6.68 -24.22 3.34
C LEU A 318 -6.68 -24.40 4.86
N PHE A 319 -5.69 -25.11 5.40
CA PHE A 319 -5.54 -25.30 6.84
C PHE A 319 -5.31 -23.98 7.57
N ALA A 320 -4.37 -23.16 7.09
CA ALA A 320 -4.06 -21.86 7.69
C ALA A 320 -5.27 -20.91 7.68
N GLY A 321 -6.01 -20.86 6.57
CA GLY A 321 -7.22 -20.04 6.43
C GLY A 321 -8.33 -20.48 7.38
N CYS A 322 -8.63 -21.78 7.46
CA CYS A 322 -9.60 -22.33 8.40
C CYS A 322 -9.20 -22.05 9.86
N SER A 323 -7.92 -22.25 10.21
CA SER A 323 -7.42 -21.93 11.56
C SER A 323 -7.61 -20.44 11.90
N ILE A 324 -7.26 -19.53 10.97
CA ILE A 324 -7.44 -18.09 11.18
C ILE A 324 -8.91 -17.74 11.42
N ILE A 325 -9.85 -18.33 10.66
CA ILE A 325 -11.29 -18.10 10.87
C ILE A 325 -11.71 -18.53 12.26
N ILE A 326 -11.30 -19.73 12.71
CA ILE A 326 -11.60 -20.25 14.05
C ILE A 326 -11.04 -19.31 15.14
N PHE A 327 -9.78 -18.91 15.04
CA PHE A 327 -9.17 -17.98 16.00
C PHE A 327 -9.81 -16.58 15.97
N SER A 328 -10.24 -16.12 14.80
CA SER A 328 -10.97 -14.85 14.66
C SER A 328 -12.33 -14.90 15.37
N ILE A 329 -13.06 -16.02 15.28
CA ILE A 329 -14.32 -16.21 16.00
C ILE A 329 -14.07 -16.31 17.51
N LEU A 330 -13.04 -17.06 17.94
CA LEU A 330 -12.64 -17.18 19.34
C LEU A 330 -12.25 -15.82 19.96
N SER A 331 -11.68 -14.91 19.16
CA SER A 331 -11.31 -13.57 19.62
C SER A 331 -12.50 -12.74 20.13
N PHE A 332 -13.71 -12.96 19.59
CA PHE A 332 -14.92 -12.27 20.06
C PHE A 332 -15.30 -12.65 21.49
N ILE A 333 -15.04 -13.90 21.88
CA ILE A 333 -15.35 -14.42 23.21
C ILE A 333 -14.26 -14.01 24.21
N GLY A 334 -12.98 -14.07 23.80
CA GLY A 334 -11.85 -13.91 24.71
C GLY A 334 -11.41 -12.47 25.01
N ALA A 335 -11.51 -11.56 24.03
CA ALA A 335 -10.93 -10.22 24.13
C ALA A 335 -11.95 -9.13 24.53
N ALA A 336 -13.05 -9.50 25.21
CA ALA A 336 -14.13 -8.60 25.59
C ALA A 336 -14.62 -7.71 24.43
N GLY A 337 -14.95 -8.33 23.27
CA GLY A 337 -15.44 -7.61 22.09
C GLY A 337 -14.42 -6.72 21.36
N GLY A 338 -13.15 -6.68 21.79
CA GLY A 338 -12.10 -5.88 21.17
C GLY A 338 -11.46 -6.61 19.98
N LEU A 339 -11.69 -6.29 18.72
CA LEU A 339 -12.54 -5.29 18.08
C LEU A 339 -13.29 -6.05 16.98
N ILE A 340 -14.58 -5.76 16.80
CA ILE A 340 -15.37 -6.18 15.62
C ILE A 340 -14.54 -6.08 14.34
N VAL A 341 -13.77 -4.99 14.20
CA VAL A 341 -12.88 -4.74 13.05
C VAL A 341 -11.76 -5.79 12.92
N GLY A 342 -11.02 -6.09 13.99
CA GLY A 342 -9.89 -7.03 13.94
C GLY A 342 -10.33 -8.47 13.66
N GLY A 343 -11.41 -8.92 14.31
CA GLY A 343 -12.02 -10.23 14.06
C GLY A 343 -12.63 -10.34 12.67
N LEU A 344 -13.32 -9.30 12.18
CA LEU A 344 -13.86 -9.28 10.80
C LEU A 344 -12.74 -9.29 9.75
N LEU A 345 -11.66 -8.51 9.95
CA LEU A 345 -10.47 -8.55 9.10
C LEU A 345 -9.83 -9.94 9.09
N GLY A 346 -9.79 -10.61 10.25
CA GLY A 346 -9.34 -11.99 10.37
C GLY A 346 -10.22 -12.98 9.60
N ILE A 347 -11.54 -12.87 9.69
CA ILE A 347 -12.49 -13.72 8.96
C ILE A 347 -12.38 -13.49 7.45
N VAL A 348 -12.38 -12.22 7.01
CA VAL A 348 -12.22 -11.87 5.58
C VAL A 348 -10.86 -12.34 5.08
N GLY A 349 -9.78 -12.08 5.82
CA GLY A 349 -8.45 -12.56 5.45
C GLY A 349 -8.36 -14.08 5.40
N GLY A 350 -8.90 -14.78 6.40
CA GLY A 350 -8.90 -16.24 6.48
C GLY A 350 -9.71 -16.90 5.37
N THR A 351 -10.88 -16.34 5.03
CA THR A 351 -11.69 -16.81 3.89
C THR A 351 -10.98 -16.57 2.55
N LEU A 352 -10.29 -15.43 2.38
CA LEU A 352 -9.45 -15.18 1.19
C LEU A 352 -8.29 -16.18 1.08
N ILE A 353 -7.65 -16.55 2.20
CA ILE A 353 -6.59 -17.57 2.20
C ILE A 353 -7.18 -18.95 1.88
N ALA A 354 -8.32 -19.32 2.47
CA ALA A 354 -8.95 -20.62 2.28
C ALA A 354 -9.50 -20.81 0.86
N ALA A 355 -10.05 -19.76 0.25
CA ALA A 355 -10.58 -19.77 -1.11
C ALA A 355 -9.49 -19.60 -2.19
N TRP A 356 -8.22 -19.47 -1.81
CA TRP A 356 -7.13 -19.27 -2.75
C TRP A 356 -6.80 -20.56 -3.49
N ASN A 357 -7.05 -20.59 -4.81
CA ASN A 357 -6.77 -21.78 -5.63
C ASN A 357 -5.46 -21.74 -6.43
N GLY A 358 -4.67 -20.67 -6.30
CA GLY A 358 -3.40 -20.51 -7.02
C GLY A 358 -3.48 -20.63 -8.55
N GLY A 359 -2.36 -20.45 -9.22
CA GLY A 359 -2.26 -20.58 -10.69
C GLY A 359 -2.30 -22.02 -11.23
N SER A 360 -2.83 -22.99 -10.49
CA SER A 360 -2.83 -24.42 -10.87
C SER A 360 -3.80 -24.77 -12.00
N SER A 361 -4.49 -23.80 -12.61
CA SER A 361 -5.42 -24.06 -13.72
C SER A 361 -4.74 -24.22 -15.09
N LYS A 362 -3.40 -24.34 -15.15
CA LYS A 362 -2.66 -24.38 -16.43
C LYS A 362 -2.20 -25.76 -16.88
N THR A 363 -2.64 -26.84 -16.22
CA THR A 363 -2.13 -28.21 -16.49
C THR A 363 -3.22 -29.25 -16.71
N MET A 364 -4.45 -28.86 -17.08
CA MET A 364 -5.52 -29.83 -17.39
C MET A 364 -6.10 -29.77 -18.82
N ASP A 365 -5.60 -28.90 -19.70
CA ASP A 365 -6.07 -28.80 -21.10
C ASP A 365 -4.96 -28.84 -22.17
N ASP A 366 -3.70 -29.03 -21.77
CA ASP A 366 -2.55 -29.21 -22.70
C ASP A 366 -2.00 -30.65 -22.67
N ASP A 367 -2.80 -31.63 -22.23
CA ASP A 367 -2.79 -32.90 -22.95
C ASP A 367 -3.80 -32.69 -24.08
N PRO A 368 -3.38 -32.31 -25.30
CA PRO A 368 -4.09 -32.86 -26.43
C PRO A 368 -3.97 -34.36 -26.24
N GLU A 369 -5.00 -34.95 -25.65
CA GLU A 369 -5.54 -36.19 -26.16
C GLU A 369 -5.47 -36.00 -27.68
N VAL A 370 -4.38 -36.47 -28.28
CA VAL A 370 -4.35 -37.62 -29.15
C VAL A 370 -5.78 -37.99 -29.60
N LEU A 371 -6.48 -37.00 -30.15
CA LEU A 371 -7.25 -37.13 -31.36
C LEU A 371 -6.20 -37.51 -32.41
N LYS A 372 -5.71 -38.76 -32.30
CA LYS A 372 -5.28 -39.54 -33.45
C LYS A 372 -6.37 -39.30 -34.46
N SER A 373 -6.02 -38.53 -35.50
CA SER A 373 -6.84 -38.46 -36.68
C SER A 373 -7.18 -39.90 -37.06
N PRO A 374 -8.45 -40.26 -37.31
CA PRO A 374 -8.84 -41.60 -37.74
C PRO A 374 -8.12 -42.09 -39.03
N LYS A 375 -7.26 -41.26 -39.64
CA LYS A 375 -6.44 -41.60 -40.80
C LYS A 375 -5.27 -42.56 -40.52
N ASP A 376 -4.87 -42.76 -39.27
CA ASP A 376 -3.77 -43.67 -38.92
C ASP A 376 -4.26 -45.02 -38.36
N ILE A 377 -5.53 -45.38 -38.58
CA ILE A 377 -5.99 -46.76 -38.37
C ILE A 377 -5.40 -47.60 -39.53
N PRO A 378 -4.44 -48.51 -39.28
CA PRO A 378 -3.96 -49.39 -40.33
C PRO A 378 -5.15 -50.18 -40.89
N SER A 379 -5.38 -50.05 -42.20
CA SER A 379 -6.36 -50.84 -42.93
C SER A 379 -6.04 -52.32 -42.71
N VAL A 380 -6.92 -53.03 -42.01
CA VAL A 380 -6.87 -54.49 -41.90
C VAL A 380 -6.92 -55.05 -43.33
N PRO A 381 -5.90 -55.78 -43.81
CA PRO A 381 -5.97 -56.39 -45.12
C PRO A 381 -7.13 -57.39 -45.13
N SER A 382 -8.08 -57.17 -46.02
CA SER A 382 -9.14 -58.12 -46.31
C SER A 382 -8.50 -59.36 -46.95
N ASN A 383 -8.18 -60.36 -46.13
CA ASN A 383 -7.79 -61.66 -46.64
C ASN A 383 -9.00 -62.27 -47.34
N THR A 384 -8.90 -62.28 -48.66
CA THR A 384 -9.76 -62.95 -49.62
C THR A 384 -9.88 -64.42 -49.24
N ILE A 385 -11.07 -64.83 -48.80
CA ILE A 385 -11.47 -66.24 -48.83
C ILE A 385 -11.87 -66.50 -50.28
N SER A 386 -11.01 -67.23 -50.99
CA SER A 386 -11.33 -67.86 -52.26
C SER A 386 -11.09 -69.35 -52.14
N GLY A 387 -12.12 -70.16 -52.42
CA GLY A 387 -12.01 -71.60 -52.68
C GLY A 387 -12.29 -72.47 -51.48
#